data_AF-A0A924QJN4-F1
#
_entry.id   AF-A0A924QJN4-F1
#
_cell.length_a   1.000
_cell.length_b   1.000
_cell.length_c   1.000
_cell.angle_alpha   90.00
_cell.angle_beta   90.00
_cell.angle_gamma   90.00
#
_symmetry.space_group_name_H-M   'P 1'
#
loop_
_entity.id
_entity.type
_entity.pdbx_description
1 polymer ?
#
loop_
_entity_poly.entity_id
_entity_poly.type
_entity_poly.pdbx_seq_one_letter_code
_entity_poly.pdbx_strand_id
1 'polypeptide(L)'
;MVLVAAMVCAVPARAQFRVEISGVGATQVPIAIAKFRDEDKAGQALANIIRSDLERSGLFRNIDAPAVVDETAQPAMSEWRSRNADALVGGSVTKLADGRFDVRFKLWDVVKGAELGGQSSVVDATDLRLAAHRVADFVHEKLTGEKGV
;
A
#
# COMPACT_ATOMS: atom_id res chain seq x y z
N MET A 1 29.57 -24.38 -61.63
CA MET A 1 28.84 -23.11 -61.38
C MET A 1 28.54 -23.06 -59.88
N VAL A 2 29.04 -22.03 -59.20
CA VAL A 2 29.27 -21.99 -57.74
C VAL A 2 27.97 -21.77 -56.95
N LEU A 3 27.88 -22.49 -55.83
CA LEU A 3 26.88 -22.44 -54.77
C LEU A 3 26.96 -21.11 -53.99
N VAL A 4 25.82 -20.46 -53.70
CA VAL A 4 25.75 -19.44 -52.64
C VAL A 4 24.51 -19.70 -51.80
N ALA A 5 24.73 -20.23 -50.59
CA ALA A 5 23.72 -20.37 -49.56
C ALA A 5 23.67 -19.07 -48.73
N ALA A 6 22.49 -18.43 -48.67
CA ALA A 6 22.27 -17.24 -47.87
C ALA A 6 21.91 -17.64 -46.43
N MET A 7 22.78 -17.32 -45.48
CA MET A 7 22.59 -17.55 -44.05
C MET A 7 22.05 -16.28 -43.38
N VAL A 8 20.84 -16.35 -42.82
CA VAL A 8 20.23 -15.26 -42.06
C VAL A 8 20.61 -15.43 -40.58
N CYS A 9 21.43 -14.53 -40.06
CA CYS A 9 21.73 -14.45 -38.63
C CYS A 9 20.63 -13.66 -37.90
N ALA A 10 19.93 -14.31 -36.96
CA ALA A 10 19.01 -13.66 -36.04
C ALA A 10 19.78 -13.08 -34.84
N VAL A 11 19.66 -11.77 -34.60
CA VAL A 11 20.24 -11.08 -33.45
C VAL A 11 19.29 -11.20 -32.25
N PRO A 12 19.76 -11.54 -31.03
CA PRO A 12 18.91 -11.56 -29.85
C PRO A 12 18.64 -10.12 -29.38
N ALA A 13 17.38 -9.69 -29.38
CA ALA A 13 16.95 -8.47 -28.71
C ALA A 13 16.97 -8.70 -27.19
N ARG A 14 17.92 -8.10 -26.47
CA ARG A 14 17.89 -8.05 -25.01
C ARG A 14 16.98 -6.91 -24.57
N ALA A 15 15.80 -7.25 -24.07
CA ALA A 15 14.94 -6.33 -23.35
C ALA A 15 15.61 -5.94 -22.03
N GLN A 16 16.42 -4.88 -22.04
CA GLN A 16 16.92 -4.26 -20.83
C GLN A 16 15.82 -3.37 -20.27
N PHE A 17 14.96 -3.92 -19.41
CA PHE A 17 13.99 -3.14 -18.67
C PHE A 17 14.75 -2.34 -17.60
N ARG A 18 15.21 -1.15 -17.98
CA ARG A 18 15.79 -0.18 -17.06
C ARG A 18 14.65 0.69 -16.53
N VAL A 19 14.16 0.33 -15.36
CA VAL A 19 13.28 1.23 -14.60
C VAL A 19 14.17 2.28 -13.96
N GLU A 20 14.35 3.40 -14.66
CA GLU A 20 14.86 4.61 -14.02
C GLU A 20 13.73 5.16 -13.14
N ILE A 21 13.83 4.91 -11.83
CA ILE A 21 12.95 5.54 -10.84
C ILE A 21 13.43 7.00 -10.70
N SER A 22 13.08 7.83 -11.68
CA SER A 22 13.23 9.29 -11.59
C SER A 22 12.12 9.83 -10.67
N GLY A 23 12.23 9.56 -9.37
CA GLY A 23 11.21 9.88 -8.38
C GLY A 23 11.58 11.00 -7.39
N VAL A 24 12.70 11.69 -7.59
CA VAL A 24 13.11 12.83 -6.73
C VAL A 24 12.66 14.15 -7.37
N GLY A 25 11.34 14.38 -7.46
CA GLY A 25 10.81 15.63 -8.03
C GLY A 25 9.30 15.69 -8.27
N ALA A 26 8.58 14.57 -8.18
CA ALA A 26 7.12 14.57 -8.22
C ALA A 26 6.54 14.92 -6.83
N THR A 27 5.44 15.68 -6.79
CA THR A 27 4.71 15.99 -5.56
C THR A 27 4.17 14.70 -4.94
N GLN A 28 4.81 14.23 -3.87
CA GLN A 28 4.37 13.03 -3.15
C GLN A 28 3.13 13.34 -2.32
N VAL A 29 2.16 12.41 -2.31
CA VAL A 29 0.95 12.48 -1.47
C VAL A 29 1.34 12.13 -0.03
N PRO A 30 1.21 13.07 0.93
CA PRO A 30 1.44 12.78 2.34
C PRO A 30 0.35 11.87 2.89
N ILE A 31 0.72 10.69 3.38
CA ILE A 31 -0.21 9.71 3.94
C ILE A 31 0.22 9.27 5.33
N ALA A 32 -0.72 9.31 6.27
CA ALA A 32 -0.55 8.78 7.61
C ALA A 32 -1.04 7.33 7.67
N ILE A 33 -0.18 6.41 8.11
CA ILE A 33 -0.56 5.01 8.36
C ILE A 33 -0.49 4.77 9.86
N ALA A 34 -1.65 4.79 10.50
CA ALA A 34 -1.80 4.53 11.91
C ALA A 34 -1.50 3.06 12.24
N LYS A 35 -1.11 2.81 13.48
CA LYS A 35 -0.95 1.43 13.97
C LYS A 35 -2.32 0.76 14.01
N PHE A 36 -2.41 -0.45 13.45
CA PHE A 36 -3.66 -1.20 13.49
C PHE A 36 -3.91 -1.72 14.90
N ARG A 37 -5.17 -1.69 15.34
CA ARG A 37 -5.57 -2.28 16.63
C ARG A 37 -5.24 -3.78 16.63
N ASP A 38 -4.67 -4.25 17.73
CA ASP A 38 -4.30 -5.66 17.94
C ASP A 38 -3.26 -6.23 16.95
N GLU A 39 -2.59 -5.37 16.17
CA GLU A 39 -1.52 -5.76 15.24
C GLU A 39 -0.40 -6.57 15.92
N ASP A 40 -0.05 -6.23 17.17
CA ASP A 40 0.99 -6.93 17.93
C ASP A 40 0.65 -8.42 18.16
N LYS A 41 -0.64 -8.77 18.24
CA LYS A 41 -1.11 -10.16 18.42
C LYS A 41 -1.00 -10.99 17.15
N ALA A 42 -0.89 -10.33 15.99
CA ALA A 42 -0.71 -10.98 14.70
C ALA A 42 0.75 -11.40 14.46
N GLY A 43 1.70 -10.90 15.27
CA GLY A 43 3.13 -11.18 15.12
C GLY A 43 3.77 -10.52 13.89
N GLN A 44 3.01 -9.68 13.18
CA GLN A 44 3.39 -9.03 11.95
C GLN A 44 2.95 -7.57 12.02
N ALA A 45 3.86 -6.64 11.76
CA ALA A 45 3.53 -5.22 11.74
C ALA A 45 2.90 -4.82 10.38
N LEU A 46 1.60 -5.02 10.23
CA LEU A 46 0.88 -4.73 8.97
C LEU A 46 1.05 -3.27 8.53
N ALA A 47 0.91 -2.32 9.46
CA ALA A 47 1.11 -0.90 9.17
C ALA A 47 2.50 -0.59 8.56
N ASN A 48 3.54 -1.30 9.00
CA ASN A 48 4.90 -1.12 8.47
C ASN A 48 5.06 -1.67 7.05
N ILE A 49 4.37 -2.76 6.71
CA ILE A 49 4.38 -3.33 5.36
C ILE A 49 3.69 -2.36 4.40
N ILE A 50 2.48 -1.92 4.76
CA ILE A 50 1.70 -0.97 3.94
C ILE A 50 2.52 0.31 3.72
N ARG A 51 3.18 0.82 4.76
CA ARG A 51 4.07 1.99 4.66
C ARG A 51 5.19 1.76 3.66
N SER A 52 5.90 0.64 3.80
CA SER A 52 7.05 0.31 2.95
C SER A 52 6.66 0.16 1.48
N ASP A 53 5.47 -0.38 1.19
CA ASP A 53 4.99 -0.55 -0.19
C ASP A 53 4.59 0.78 -0.82
N LEU A 54 3.85 1.62 -0.08
CA LEU A 54 3.46 2.95 -0.57
C LEU A 54 4.68 3.86 -0.75
N GLU A 55 5.66 3.81 0.14
CA GLU A 55 6.93 4.55 -0.04
C GLU A 55 7.70 4.05 -1.27
N ARG A 56 7.67 2.74 -1.55
CA ARG A 56 8.34 2.14 -2.71
C ARG A 56 7.75 2.59 -4.04
N SER A 57 6.47 2.97 -4.09
CA SER A 57 5.86 3.50 -5.31
C SER A 57 6.44 4.88 -5.71
N GLY A 58 7.05 5.59 -4.76
CA GLY A 58 7.58 6.93 -4.96
C GLY A 58 6.52 8.03 -5.00
N LEU A 59 5.23 7.67 -5.04
CA LEU A 59 4.09 8.60 -5.09
C LEU A 59 3.64 9.06 -3.70
N PHE A 60 3.95 8.29 -2.65
CA PHE A 60 3.51 8.56 -1.29
C PHE A 60 4.67 8.93 -0.38
N ARG A 61 4.40 9.83 0.56
CA ARG A 61 5.31 10.19 1.65
C ARG A 61 4.64 9.82 2.97
N ASN A 62 5.27 8.97 3.76
CA ASN A 62 4.74 8.61 5.07
C ASN A 62 4.78 9.81 6.03
N ILE A 63 3.67 9.98 6.76
CA ILE A 63 3.54 10.85 7.91
C ILE A 63 3.45 9.99 9.16
N ASP A 64 4.30 10.28 10.15
CA ASP A 64 4.32 9.51 11.38
C ASP A 64 3.00 9.63 12.15
N ALA A 65 2.42 8.46 12.43
CA ALA A 65 1.13 8.28 13.06
C ALA A 65 1.26 7.29 14.22
N PRO A 66 1.78 7.71 15.38
CA PRO A 66 1.98 6.82 16.53
C PRO A 66 0.67 6.38 17.19
N ALA A 67 -0.44 7.03 16.86
CA ALA A 67 -1.76 6.70 17.37
C ALA A 67 -2.27 5.36 16.78
N VAL A 68 -2.98 4.61 17.62
CA VAL A 68 -3.78 3.47 17.14
C VAL A 68 -5.11 4.01 16.64
N VAL A 69 -5.45 3.72 15.39
CA VAL A 69 -6.73 4.09 14.78
C VAL A 69 -7.33 2.83 14.21
N ASP A 70 -8.53 2.48 14.65
CA ASP A 70 -9.32 1.36 14.11
C ASP A 70 -10.31 1.83 13.04
N GLU A 71 -10.92 0.90 12.31
CA GLU A 71 -11.83 1.22 11.20
C GLU A 71 -13.18 1.84 11.65
N THR A 72 -13.51 1.71 12.93
CA THR A 72 -14.75 2.25 13.53
C THR A 72 -14.56 3.62 14.15
N ALA A 73 -13.30 4.04 14.33
CA ALA A 73 -12.95 5.33 14.88
C ALA A 73 -13.37 6.46 13.93
N GLN A 74 -13.70 7.61 14.52
CA GLN A 74 -13.86 8.87 13.80
C GLN A 74 -12.66 9.76 14.12
N PRO A 75 -11.56 9.63 13.37
CA PRO A 75 -10.37 10.43 13.61
C PRO A 75 -10.65 11.92 13.38
N ALA A 76 -10.11 12.77 14.25
CA ALA A 76 -10.21 14.22 14.11
C ALA A 76 -9.38 14.68 12.91
N MET A 77 -10.02 14.93 11.77
CA MET A 77 -9.33 15.30 10.52
C MET A 77 -8.48 16.57 10.66
N SER A 78 -8.83 17.49 11.56
CA SER A 78 -8.02 18.66 11.88
C SER A 78 -6.65 18.30 12.47
N GLU A 79 -6.57 17.25 13.30
CA GLU A 79 -5.31 16.78 13.87
C GLU A 79 -4.39 16.27 12.76
N TRP A 80 -4.91 15.42 11.87
CA TRP A 80 -4.13 14.85 10.77
C TRP A 80 -3.71 15.91 9.74
N ARG A 81 -4.57 16.88 9.44
CA ARG A 81 -4.19 18.04 8.63
C ARG A 81 -3.06 18.85 9.26
N SER A 82 -3.07 19.05 10.58
CA SER A 82 -2.00 19.78 11.27
C SER A 82 -0.64 19.07 11.20
N ARG A 83 -0.66 17.74 11.01
CA ARG A 83 0.53 16.90 10.79
C ARG A 83 0.97 16.85 9.31
N ASN A 84 0.30 17.60 8.44
CA ASN A 84 0.48 17.60 6.98
C ASN A 84 0.21 16.23 6.35
N ALA A 85 -0.80 15.51 6.83
CA ALA A 85 -1.33 14.32 6.15
C ALA A 85 -2.54 14.69 5.28
N ASP A 86 -2.54 14.23 4.03
CA ASP A 86 -3.65 14.40 3.09
C ASP A 86 -4.59 13.18 3.10
N ALA A 87 -4.06 12.02 3.48
CA ALA A 87 -4.81 10.79 3.67
C ALA A 87 -4.43 10.10 4.98
N LEU A 88 -5.35 9.33 5.54
CA LEU A 88 -5.17 8.52 6.73
C LEU A 88 -5.65 7.10 6.49
N VAL A 89 -4.85 6.12 6.90
CA VAL A 89 -5.20 4.70 6.93
C VAL A 89 -5.14 4.20 8.37
N GLY A 90 -6.17 3.46 8.77
CA GLY A 90 -6.27 2.83 10.09
C GLY A 90 -7.15 1.59 9.99
N GLY A 91 -7.08 0.74 11.02
CA GLY A 91 -7.73 -0.56 10.98
C GLY A 91 -7.49 -1.41 12.21
N SER A 92 -7.97 -2.64 12.15
CA SER A 92 -7.84 -3.63 13.20
C SER A 92 -7.47 -5.00 12.65
N VAL A 93 -6.74 -5.77 13.46
CA VAL A 93 -6.36 -7.15 13.15
C VAL A 93 -6.84 -8.03 14.30
N THR A 94 -7.95 -8.71 14.11
CA THR A 94 -8.56 -9.54 15.15
C THR A 94 -8.28 -11.01 14.89
N LYS A 95 -7.67 -11.70 15.85
CA LYS A 95 -7.51 -13.16 15.79
C LYS A 95 -8.84 -13.85 16.08
N LEU A 96 -9.28 -14.72 15.18
CA LEU A 96 -10.49 -15.52 15.30
C LEU A 96 -10.23 -16.82 16.06
N ALA A 97 -11.30 -17.45 16.56
CA ALA A 97 -11.22 -18.68 17.34
C ALA A 97 -10.70 -19.90 16.55
N ASP A 98 -10.83 -19.88 15.23
CA ASP A 98 -10.33 -20.91 14.31
C ASP A 98 -8.83 -20.73 13.96
N GLY A 99 -8.18 -19.68 14.48
CA GLY A 99 -6.77 -19.38 14.23
C GLY A 99 -6.51 -18.44 13.06
N ARG A 100 -7.55 -18.05 12.29
CA ARG A 100 -7.45 -17.04 11.24
C ARG A 100 -7.44 -15.62 11.81
N PHE A 101 -7.19 -14.64 10.95
CA PHE A 101 -7.19 -13.23 11.29
C PHE A 101 -8.20 -12.47 10.43
N ASP A 102 -9.08 -11.71 11.07
CA ASP A 102 -9.93 -10.72 10.43
C ASP A 102 -9.18 -9.39 10.38
N VAL A 103 -8.72 -9.02 9.19
CA VAL A 103 -8.05 -7.75 8.92
C VAL A 103 -9.06 -6.78 8.37
N ARG A 104 -9.27 -5.68 9.06
CA ARG A 104 -10.18 -4.60 8.66
C ARG A 104 -9.42 -3.32 8.57
N PHE A 105 -9.73 -2.52 7.57
CA PHE A 105 -9.15 -1.20 7.42
C PHE A 105 -10.15 -0.22 6.84
N LYS A 106 -9.84 1.06 7.03
CA LYS A 106 -10.54 2.17 6.41
C LYS A 106 -9.53 3.24 5.99
N LEU A 107 -9.85 3.89 4.88
CA LEU A 107 -9.13 5.00 4.29
C LEU A 107 -9.97 6.26 4.39
N TRP A 108 -9.36 7.33 4.87
CA TRP A 108 -9.97 8.65 4.97
C TRP A 108 -9.19 9.66 4.13
N ASP A 109 -9.93 10.52 3.44
CA ASP A 109 -9.43 11.77 2.85
C ASP A 109 -9.45 12.84 3.95
N VAL A 110 -8.26 13.23 4.40
CA VAL A 110 -8.08 14.16 5.52
C VAL A 110 -8.34 15.60 5.07
N VAL A 111 -8.15 15.90 3.78
CA VAL A 111 -8.37 17.23 3.18
C VAL A 111 -9.87 17.51 3.03
N LYS A 112 -10.62 16.56 2.47
CA LYS A 112 -12.07 16.65 2.29
C LYS A 112 -12.85 16.25 3.55
N GLY A 113 -12.18 15.60 4.50
CA GLY A 113 -12.79 15.07 5.72
C GLY A 113 -13.81 13.96 5.46
N ALA A 114 -13.58 13.14 4.43
CA ALA A 114 -14.51 12.13 3.95
C ALA A 114 -13.90 10.72 4.04
N GLU A 115 -14.75 9.70 4.16
CA GLU A 115 -14.31 8.31 4.08
C GLU A 115 -14.20 7.92 2.59
N LEU A 116 -13.03 7.43 2.17
CA LEU A 116 -12.82 6.94 0.79
C LEU A 116 -13.17 5.45 0.63
N GLY A 117 -13.33 4.75 1.75
CA GLY A 117 -13.79 3.36 1.81
C GLY A 117 -12.96 2.52 2.75
N GLY A 118 -13.29 1.23 2.80
CA GLY A 118 -12.59 0.25 3.62
C GLY A 118 -13.00 -1.16 3.21
N GLN A 119 -12.21 -2.14 3.60
CA GLN A 119 -12.53 -3.54 3.38
C GLN A 119 -12.20 -4.36 4.63
N SER A 120 -12.87 -5.51 4.75
CA SER A 120 -12.53 -6.55 5.70
C SER A 120 -12.15 -7.82 4.94
N SER A 121 -11.18 -8.56 5.46
CA SER A 121 -10.74 -9.82 4.86
C SER A 121 -10.29 -10.77 5.96
N VAL A 122 -10.88 -11.97 5.95
CA VAL A 122 -10.45 -13.06 6.82
C VAL A 122 -9.38 -13.84 6.10
N VAL A 123 -8.18 -13.90 6.68
CA VAL A 123 -7.00 -14.52 6.10
C VAL A 123 -6.33 -15.47 7.10
N ASP A 124 -5.61 -16.46 6.58
CA ASP A 124 -4.76 -17.30 7.40
C ASP A 124 -3.55 -16.52 7.93
N ALA A 125 -2.94 -17.00 9.01
CA ALA A 125 -1.77 -16.37 9.62
C ALA A 125 -0.61 -16.19 8.63
N THR A 126 -0.46 -17.13 7.69
CA THR A 126 0.57 -17.10 6.64
C THR A 126 0.32 -16.00 5.61
N ASP A 127 -0.94 -15.59 5.43
CA ASP A 127 -1.37 -14.66 4.38
C ASP A 127 -1.51 -13.23 4.90
N LEU A 128 -1.17 -12.95 6.16
CA LEU A 128 -1.20 -11.60 6.74
C LEU A 128 -0.35 -10.59 5.96
N ARG A 129 0.81 -11.01 5.45
CA ARG A 129 1.64 -10.17 4.57
C ARG A 129 0.91 -9.84 3.27
N LEU A 130 0.29 -10.85 2.65
CA LEU A 130 -0.46 -10.68 1.42
C LEU A 130 -1.68 -9.76 1.63
N ALA A 131 -2.33 -9.86 2.79
CA ALA A 131 -3.40 -8.95 3.17
C ALA A 131 -2.89 -7.50 3.24
N ALA A 132 -1.74 -7.25 3.88
CA ALA A 132 -1.14 -5.91 3.95
C ALA A 132 -0.80 -5.34 2.56
N HIS A 133 -0.23 -6.14 1.66
CA HIS A 133 0.02 -5.75 0.28
C HIS A 133 -1.28 -5.31 -0.43
N ARG A 134 -2.36 -6.10 -0.30
CA ARG A 134 -3.67 -5.75 -0.87
C ARG A 134 -4.24 -4.44 -0.30
N VAL A 135 -4.00 -4.15 0.98
CA VAL A 135 -4.39 -2.85 1.56
C VAL A 135 -3.60 -1.72 0.90
N ALA A 136 -2.29 -1.87 0.72
CA ALA A 136 -1.48 -0.88 0.02
C ALA A 136 -1.97 -0.65 -1.42
N ASP A 137 -2.26 -1.72 -2.16
CA ASP A 137 -2.80 -1.64 -3.52
C ASP A 137 -4.15 -0.91 -3.57
N PHE A 138 -5.05 -1.21 -2.62
CA PHE A 138 -6.33 -0.52 -2.51
C PHE A 138 -6.15 0.98 -2.23
N VAL A 139 -5.26 1.34 -1.30
CA VAL A 139 -4.97 2.73 -0.96
C VAL A 139 -4.37 3.45 -2.16
N HIS A 140 -3.45 2.81 -2.86
CA HIS A 140 -2.85 3.33 -4.07
C HIS A 140 -3.91 3.62 -5.14
N GLU A 141 -4.77 2.64 -5.43
CA GLU A 141 -5.86 2.77 -6.40
C GLU A 141 -6.85 3.88 -6.02
N LYS A 142 -7.21 3.99 -4.73
CA LYS A 142 -8.14 5.02 -4.26
C LYS A 142 -7.58 6.43 -4.34
N LEU A 143 -6.28 6.61 -4.13
CA LEU A 143 -5.66 7.93 -4.12
C LEU A 143 -5.16 8.38 -5.49
N THR A 144 -4.77 7.45 -6.37
CA THR A 144 -4.25 7.78 -7.71
C THR A 144 -5.27 7.56 -8.82
N GLY A 145 -6.27 6.69 -8.60
CA GLY A 145 -7.17 6.20 -9.64
C GLY A 145 -6.52 5.16 -10.57
N GLU A 146 -5.24 4.82 -10.36
CA GLU A 146 -4.51 3.82 -11.13
C GLU A 146 -4.46 2.51 -10.35
N LYS A 147 -4.76 1.40 -11.02
CA LYS A 147 -4.66 0.09 -10.40
C LYS A 147 -3.18 -0.25 -10.21
N GLY A 148 -2.78 -0.59 -8.98
CA GLY A 148 -1.44 -1.13 -8.70
C GLY A 148 -1.16 -2.36 -9.57
N VAL A 149 0.02 -2.42 -10.19
CA VAL A 149 0.46 -3.49 -11.11
C VAL A 149 1.12 -4.66 -10.39
#